data_AF-A0AAD1RPG4-F1
#
_entry.id   AF-A0AAD1RPG4-F1
#
_cell.length_a   1.000
_cell.length_b   1.000
_cell.length_c   1.000
_cell.angle_alpha   90.00
_cell.angle_beta   90.00
_cell.angle_gamma   90.00
#
_symmetry.space_group_name_H-M   'P 1'
#
loop_
_entity.id
_entity.type
_entity.pdbx_description
1 polymer ?
#
loop_
_entity_poly.entity_id
_entity_poly.type
_entity_poly.pdbx_seq_one_letter_code
_entity_poly.pdbx_strand_id
1 'polypeptide(L)'
;MSGQDIGDVNSEVKPKSMTRAKQWSDEIENLYRFQTAGYRDELEYKHVKHVDLVDRWPETGFVKKLQRKDNTFYYYNKLRECEDKEVHKVKVYAY
;
A
#
# COMPACT_ATOMS: atom_id res chain seq x y z
N MET A 1 24.90 -19.94 -30.48
CA MET A 1 24.95 -19.45 -29.08
C MET A 1 23.55 -19.00 -28.75
N SER A 2 22.91 -19.76 -27.87
CA SER A 2 21.49 -19.69 -27.54
C SER A 2 21.10 -18.32 -26.99
N GLY A 3 20.16 -17.67 -27.68
CA GLY A 3 19.30 -16.69 -27.04
C GLY A 3 18.41 -17.42 -26.05
N GLN A 4 18.39 -16.93 -24.81
CA GLN A 4 17.35 -17.23 -23.85
C GLN A 4 16.76 -15.90 -23.44
N ASP A 5 15.49 -15.73 -23.78
CA ASP A 5 14.62 -14.65 -23.35
C ASP A 5 14.73 -14.44 -21.84
N ILE A 6 15.10 -13.21 -21.44
CA ILE A 6 14.87 -12.75 -20.07
C ILE A 6 13.35 -12.54 -19.97
N GLY A 7 12.66 -13.59 -19.54
CA GLY A 7 11.24 -13.52 -19.22
C GLY A 7 10.98 -12.37 -18.25
N ASP A 8 9.92 -11.63 -18.52
CA ASP A 8 9.43 -10.47 -17.76
C ASP A 8 9.26 -10.81 -16.26
N VAL A 9 10.28 -10.54 -15.43
CA VAL A 9 10.28 -10.79 -13.98
C VAL A 9 9.60 -9.63 -13.22
N ASN A 10 8.57 -9.01 -13.79
CA ASN A 10 7.85 -7.96 -13.09
C ASN A 10 6.35 -7.95 -13.41
N SER A 11 5.73 -9.13 -13.41
CA SER A 11 4.28 -9.22 -13.48
C SER A 11 3.64 -8.58 -12.24
N GLU A 12 3.10 -7.38 -12.41
CA GLU A 12 2.25 -6.73 -11.41
C GLU A 12 1.13 -7.71 -11.04
N VAL A 13 1.10 -8.16 -9.79
CA VAL A 13 0.00 -9.00 -9.30
C VAL A 13 -1.26 -8.13 -9.32
N LYS A 14 -2.23 -8.50 -10.15
CA LYS A 14 -3.50 -7.78 -10.27
C LYS A 14 -4.54 -8.38 -9.31
N PRO A 15 -5.32 -7.54 -8.60
CA PRO A 15 -6.35 -8.04 -7.70
C PRO A 15 -7.51 -8.66 -8.49
N LYS A 16 -8.08 -9.75 -7.95
CA LYS A 16 -9.27 -10.44 -8.48
C LYS A 16 -10.56 -9.69 -8.15
N SER A 17 -10.64 -9.04 -6.99
CA SER A 17 -11.83 -8.32 -6.56
C SER A 17 -11.49 -7.17 -5.62
N MET A 18 -12.48 -6.28 -5.42
CA MET A 18 -12.38 -5.14 -4.53
C MET A 18 -13.67 -5.00 -3.72
N THR A 19 -13.53 -4.84 -2.41
CA THR A 19 -14.62 -4.52 -1.49
C THR A 19 -14.29 -3.24 -0.71
N ARG A 20 -15.27 -2.70 0.03
CA ARG A 20 -15.05 -1.55 0.92
C ARG A 20 -14.98 -1.99 2.36
N ALA A 21 -14.07 -1.39 3.11
CA ALA A 21 -13.96 -1.66 4.54
C ALA A 21 -15.26 -1.25 5.27
N LYS A 22 -15.67 -2.07 6.24
CA LYS A 22 -16.89 -1.84 7.03
C LYS A 22 -16.58 -1.34 8.44
N GLN A 23 -15.42 -1.70 8.96
CA GLN A 23 -14.96 -1.39 10.30
C GLN A 23 -13.47 -1.03 10.24
N TRP A 24 -13.03 -0.21 11.18
CA TRP A 24 -11.63 0.11 11.31
C TRP A 24 -10.85 -1.08 11.89
N SER A 25 -9.62 -1.27 11.41
CA SER A 25 -8.61 -2.15 11.97
C SER A 25 -7.22 -1.62 11.60
N ASP A 26 -6.17 -2.17 12.21
CA ASP A 26 -4.78 -1.82 11.90
C ASP A 26 -4.42 -2.08 10.42
N GLU A 27 -5.05 -3.09 9.80
CA GLU A 27 -4.91 -3.36 8.37
C GLU A 27 -5.56 -2.24 7.53
N ILE A 28 -6.79 -1.84 7.90
CA ILE A 28 -7.51 -0.76 7.21
C ILE A 28 -6.80 0.58 7.38
N GLU A 29 -6.18 0.85 8.53
CA GLU A 29 -5.34 2.02 8.75
C GLU A 29 -4.17 2.07 7.76
N ASN A 30 -3.48 0.94 7.56
CA ASN A 30 -2.38 0.88 6.61
C ASN A 30 -2.85 0.99 5.15
N LEU A 31 -3.95 0.32 4.78
CA LEU A 31 -4.56 0.47 3.46
C LEU A 31 -4.98 1.91 3.18
N TYR A 32 -5.55 2.60 4.17
CA TYR A 32 -5.87 4.02 4.11
C TYR A 32 -4.62 4.85 3.80
N ARG A 33 -3.49 4.60 4.48
CA ARG A 33 -2.22 5.30 4.23
C ARG A 33 -1.66 5.04 2.83
N PHE A 34 -1.69 3.79 2.34
CA PHE A 34 -1.27 3.50 0.96
C PHE A 34 -2.15 4.22 -0.07
N GLN A 35 -3.47 4.17 0.11
CA GLN A 35 -4.44 4.77 -0.81
C GLN A 35 -4.38 6.30 -0.81
N THR A 36 -4.14 6.90 0.34
CA THR A 36 -3.90 8.34 0.47
C THR A 36 -2.64 8.78 -0.30
N ALA A 37 -1.59 7.94 -0.32
CA ALA A 37 -0.39 8.18 -1.11
C ALA A 37 -0.51 7.82 -2.61
N GLY A 38 -1.66 7.27 -3.03
CA GLY A 38 -1.95 6.93 -4.43
C GLY A 38 -1.63 5.49 -4.84
N TYR A 39 -1.48 4.58 -3.88
CA TYR A 39 -1.25 3.14 -4.09
C TYR A 39 -2.43 2.32 -3.56
N ARG A 40 -2.77 1.21 -4.20
CA ARG A 40 -3.82 0.29 -3.76
C ARG A 40 -3.49 -0.30 -2.38
N ASP A 41 -2.25 -0.74 -2.21
CA ASP A 41 -1.73 -1.43 -1.04
C ASP A 41 -0.18 -1.45 -1.03
N GLU A 42 0.40 -2.22 -0.09
CA GLU A 42 1.84 -2.40 0.04
C GLU A 42 2.48 -3.08 -1.18
N LEU A 43 1.79 -4.02 -1.83
CA LEU A 43 2.33 -4.75 -2.98
C LEU A 43 2.55 -3.80 -4.16
N GLU A 44 1.57 -2.93 -4.47
CA GLU A 44 1.75 -1.92 -5.51
C GLU A 44 2.87 -0.93 -5.13
N TYR A 45 2.93 -0.49 -3.87
CA TYR A 45 3.98 0.44 -3.43
C TYR A 45 5.38 -0.13 -3.64
N LYS A 46 5.61 -1.37 -3.19
CA LYS A 46 6.89 -2.07 -3.33
C LYS A 46 7.28 -2.25 -4.79
N HIS A 47 6.31 -2.66 -5.62
CA HIS A 47 6.52 -2.83 -7.05
C HIS A 47 6.88 -1.50 -7.75
N VAL A 48 6.12 -0.43 -7.51
CA VAL A 48 6.31 0.88 -8.16
C VAL A 48 7.59 1.58 -7.69
N LYS A 49 7.97 1.43 -6.41
CA LYS A 49 9.15 2.09 -5.84
C LYS A 49 10.40 1.21 -5.82
N HIS A 50 10.29 -0.04 -6.25
CA HIS A 50 11.38 -1.01 -6.24
C HIS A 50 12.03 -1.13 -4.85
N VAL A 51 11.19 -1.26 -3.81
CA VAL A 51 11.62 -1.41 -2.41
C VAL A 51 11.05 -2.69 -1.80
N ASP A 52 11.83 -3.35 -0.94
CA ASP A 52 11.40 -4.58 -0.26
C ASP A 52 10.68 -4.29 1.06
N LEU A 53 10.99 -3.16 1.70
CA LEU A 53 10.52 -2.79 3.03
C LEU A 53 9.85 -1.41 3.02
N VAL A 54 8.90 -1.24 3.93
CA VAL A 54 8.18 0.02 4.17
C VAL A 54 8.54 0.54 5.55
N ASP A 55 8.86 1.83 5.65
CA ASP A 55 9.10 2.49 6.94
C ASP A 55 7.83 2.43 7.80
N ARG A 56 7.93 1.84 8.99
CA ARG A 56 6.82 1.66 9.94
C ARG A 56 7.19 2.18 11.33
N TRP A 57 6.19 2.57 12.10
CA TRP A 57 6.35 2.87 13.53
C TRP A 57 6.56 1.55 14.30
N PRO A 58 7.60 1.43 15.14
CA PRO A 58 7.90 0.17 15.81
C PRO A 58 6.84 -0.25 16.83
N GLU A 59 6.10 0.70 17.42
CA GLU A 59 5.12 0.41 18.47
C GLU A 59 3.77 -0.06 17.92
N THR A 60 3.32 0.51 16.79
CA THR A 60 2.00 0.23 16.20
C THR A 60 2.06 -0.58 14.91
N GLY A 61 3.23 -0.65 14.28
CA GLY A 61 3.37 -1.24 12.94
C GLY A 61 2.78 -0.40 11.82
N PHE A 62 2.23 0.79 12.10
CA PHE A 62 1.63 1.64 11.06
C PHE A 62 2.69 2.24 10.13
N VAL A 63 2.34 2.39 8.85
CA VAL A 63 3.19 3.02 7.84
C VAL A 63 3.57 4.43 8.30
N LYS A 64 4.86 4.70 8.44
CA LYS A 64 5.40 5.97 8.92
C LYS A 64 5.54 7.00 7.81
N LYS A 65 5.97 6.56 6.63
CA LYS A 65 6.26 7.44 5.48
C LYS A 65 6.09 6.68 4.17
N LEU A 66 5.52 7.34 3.16
CA LEU A 66 5.50 6.84 1.78
C LEU A 66 5.96 7.92 0.82
N GLN A 67 6.75 7.54 -0.19
CA GLN A 67 6.98 8.40 -1.35
C GLN A 67 5.79 8.27 -2.31
N ARG A 68 5.20 9.37 -2.74
CA ARG A 68 4.09 9.42 -3.70
C ARG A 68 4.59 9.22 -5.14
N LYS A 69 3.65 9.09 -6.08
CA LYS A 69 3.94 8.95 -7.52
C LYS A 69 4.58 10.20 -8.12
N ASP A 70 4.36 11.38 -7.54
CA ASP A 70 5.00 12.65 -7.90
C ASP A 70 6.37 12.87 -7.21
N ASN A 71 6.91 11.84 -6.55
CA ASN A 71 8.16 11.85 -5.79
C ASN A 71 8.19 12.73 -4.53
N THR A 72 7.07 13.34 -4.14
CA THR A 72 6.91 13.97 -2.82
C THR A 72 6.71 12.91 -1.72
N PHE A 73 6.84 13.29 -0.45
CA PHE A 73 6.68 12.38 0.68
C PHE A 73 5.45 12.71 1.52
N TYR A 74 4.68 11.68 1.88
CA TYR A 74 3.70 11.73 2.97
C TYR A 74 4.28 11.11 4.23
N TYR A 75 4.03 11.78 5.35
CA TYR A 75 4.39 11.35 6.69
C TYR A 75 3.11 11.15 7.48
N TYR A 76 3.04 10.05 8.21
CA TYR A 76 1.87 9.68 8.99
C TYR A 76 2.21 9.58 10.47
N ASN A 77 1.25 9.90 11.32
CA ASN A 77 1.32 9.82 12.77
C ASN A 77 1.50 8.36 13.21
N LYS A 78 2.15 8.16 14.37
CA LYS A 78 2.28 6.86 15.01
C LYS A 78 0.95 6.29 15.49
N LEU A 79 -0.03 7.16 15.76
CA LEU A 79 -1.38 6.81 16.14
C LEU A 79 -2.30 6.74 14.91
N ARG A 80 -3.52 6.25 15.14
CA ARG A 80 -4.60 6.14 14.15
C ARG A 80 -4.91 7.50 13.49
N GLU A 81 -5.05 7.50 12.16
CA GLU A 81 -5.50 8.66 11.38
C GLU A 81 -6.79 8.38 10.59
N CYS A 82 -7.11 7.12 10.28
CA CYS A 82 -8.34 6.76 9.58
C CYS A 82 -9.54 6.87 10.52
N GLU A 83 -10.22 8.02 10.50
CA GLU A 83 -11.47 8.25 11.23
C GLU A 83 -12.59 7.31 10.75
N ASP A 84 -13.56 7.01 11.62
CA ASP A 84 -14.68 6.10 11.29
C ASP A 84 -15.46 6.55 10.03
N LYS A 85 -15.57 7.86 9.81
CA LYS A 85 -16.19 8.45 8.62
C LYS A 85 -15.43 8.19 7.32
N GLU A 86 -14.13 7.86 7.40
CA GLU A 86 -13.28 7.58 6.23
C GLU A 86 -13.16 6.08 5.94
N VAL A 87 -13.46 5.21 6.92
CA VAL A 87 -13.34 3.74 6.81
C VAL A 87 -14.03 3.20 5.56
N HIS A 88 -15.28 3.60 5.32
CA HIS A 88 -16.05 3.10 4.16
C HIS A 88 -15.49 3.54 2.79
N LYS A 89 -14.55 4.49 2.77
CA LYS A 89 -13.87 4.93 1.54
C LYS A 89 -12.69 4.02 1.20
N VAL A 90 -12.10 3.36 2.20
CA VAL A 90 -10.95 2.45 2.04
C VAL A 90 -11.35 1.22 1.25
N LYS A 91 -10.58 0.93 0.19
CA LYS A 91 -10.76 -0.26 -0.66
C LYS A 91 -9.93 -1.40 -0.10
N VAL A 92 -10.49 -2.61 -0.09
CA VAL A 92 -9.79 -3.84 0.28
C VAL A 92 -9.73 -4.71 -0.96
N TYR A 93 -8.52 -5.03 -1.40
CA TYR A 93 -8.26 -5.79 -2.62
C TYR A 93 -7.95 -7.25 -2.26
N ALA A 94 -8.57 -8.19 -2.97
CA ALA A 94 -8.27 -9.61 -2.85
C ALA A 94 -7.56 -10.09 -4.13
N TYR A 95 -6.54 -10.92 -3.96
CA TYR A 95 -5.64 -11.36 -5.03
C TYR A 95 -5.80 -12.83 -5.41
#